data_AF-A0A5K1DSL4-F1
#
_entry.id   AF-A0A5K1DSL4-F1
#
_cell.length_a   1.000
_cell.length_b   1.000
_cell.length_c   1.000
_cell.angle_alpha   90.00
_cell.angle_beta   90.00
_cell.angle_gamma   90.00
#
_symmetry.space_group_name_H-M   'P 1'
#
loop_
_entity.id
_entity.type
_entity.pdbx_description
1 polymer ?
#
loop_
_entity_poly.entity_id
_entity_poly.type
_entity_poly.pdbx_seq_one_letter_code
_entity_poly.pdbx_strand_id
1 'polypeptide(L)'
;VDYFVDCHYNGADDKLWVIGGTNDGTLGYFPVNYKNPKAICSPDAVLEGGHSAVVRTILPSSAVHMGSVGSFGSIFGWTGGEDGRLCCWLSDESAQINPSWISNSLVMKSSTNQKRHRHHPYH
;
A
#
# COMPACT_ATOMS: atom_id res chain seq x y z
N VAL A 1 -8.18 -11.20 -11.06
CA VAL A 1 -8.56 -9.94 -10.40
C VAL A 1 -10.01 -10.07 -10.05
N ASP A 2 -10.34 -9.85 -8.78
CA ASP A 2 -11.69 -10.08 -8.27
C ASP A 2 -12.43 -8.75 -8.05
N TYR A 3 -11.69 -7.67 -7.74
CA TYR A 3 -12.22 -6.33 -7.54
C TYR A 3 -11.19 -5.25 -7.91
N PHE A 4 -11.66 -4.02 -8.09
CA PHE A 4 -10.80 -2.84 -8.19
C PHE A 4 -10.83 -2.06 -6.87
N VAL A 5 -9.67 -1.59 -6.44
CA VAL A 5 -9.48 -0.92 -5.14
C VAL A 5 -9.38 0.58 -5.31
N ASP A 6 -8.56 1.01 -6.27
CA ASP A 6 -8.23 2.42 -6.51
C ASP A 6 -7.64 2.58 -7.91
N CYS A 7 -7.32 3.82 -8.30
CA CYS A 7 -6.56 4.13 -9.51
C CYS A 7 -5.44 5.14 -9.19
N HIS A 8 -4.34 5.07 -9.93
CA HIS A 8 -3.22 5.97 -9.78
C HIS A 8 -2.90 6.64 -11.11
N TYR A 9 -2.87 7.97 -11.12
CA TYR A 9 -2.45 8.75 -12.27
C TYR A 9 -1.11 9.44 -11.98
N ASN A 10 -0.12 9.21 -12.84
CA ASN A 10 1.14 9.93 -12.83
C ASN A 10 1.12 11.02 -13.91
N GLY A 11 1.06 12.28 -13.50
CA GLY A 11 1.08 13.42 -14.42
C GLY A 11 2.42 13.66 -15.11
N ALA A 12 3.54 13.16 -14.57
CA ALA A 12 4.86 13.32 -15.20
C ALA A 12 4.97 12.49 -16.50
N ASP A 13 4.41 11.29 -16.49
CA ASP A 13 4.46 10.35 -17.61
C ASP A 13 3.16 10.27 -18.41
N ASP A 14 2.12 11.03 -18.01
CA ASP A 14 0.75 10.92 -18.53
C ASP A 14 0.25 9.47 -18.53
N LYS A 15 0.46 8.75 -17.42
CA LYS A 15 0.10 7.33 -17.28
C LYS A 15 -0.94 7.14 -16.20
N LEU A 16 -1.95 6.31 -16.49
CA LEU A 16 -2.99 5.90 -15.57
C LEU A 16 -2.89 4.40 -15.32
N TRP A 17 -2.96 4.00 -14.06
CA TRP A 17 -3.10 2.61 -13.65
C TRP A 17 -4.42 2.44 -12.90
N VAL A 18 -5.09 1.32 -13.16
CA VAL A 18 -6.15 0.81 -12.28
C VAL A 18 -5.53 -0.24 -11.38
N ILE A 19 -5.91 -0.23 -10.11
CA ILE A 19 -5.36 -1.13 -9.11
C ILE A 19 -6.41 -2.19 -8.78
N GLY A 20 -6.10 -3.43 -9.12
CA GLY A 20 -6.95 -4.60 -8.88
C GLY A 20 -6.49 -5.37 -7.66
N GLY A 21 -7.42 -6.02 -6.97
CA GLY A 21 -7.16 -6.93 -5.85
C GLY A 21 -7.75 -8.31 -6.07
N THR A 22 -7.24 -9.29 -5.33
CA THR A 22 -7.83 -10.63 -5.16
C THR A 22 -8.36 -10.80 -3.74
N ASN A 23 -9.25 -11.77 -3.56
CA ASN A 23 -9.77 -12.11 -2.22
C ASN A 23 -8.67 -12.65 -1.28
N ASP A 24 -7.57 -13.18 -1.84
CA ASP A 24 -6.43 -13.71 -1.08
C ASP A 24 -5.40 -12.64 -0.69
N GLY A 25 -5.60 -11.37 -1.07
CA GLY A 25 -4.76 -10.25 -0.66
C GLY A 25 -3.64 -9.87 -1.63
N THR A 26 -3.66 -10.39 -2.85
CA THR A 26 -2.77 -9.94 -3.94
C THR A 26 -3.30 -8.65 -4.56
N LEU A 27 -2.40 -7.71 -4.86
CA LEU A 27 -2.71 -6.49 -5.63
C LEU A 27 -1.97 -6.49 -6.95
N GLY A 28 -2.58 -5.89 -7.98
CA GLY A 28 -1.95 -5.68 -9.29
C GLY A 28 -2.19 -4.26 -9.80
N TYR A 29 -1.16 -3.67 -10.42
CA TYR A 29 -1.22 -2.36 -11.06
C TYR A 29 -1.32 -2.54 -12.57
N PHE A 30 -2.48 -2.23 -13.13
CA PHE A 30 -2.78 -2.46 -14.54
C PHE A 30 -2.77 -1.13 -15.30
N PRO A 31 -1.82 -0.90 -16.22
CA PRO A 31 -1.80 0.32 -17.00
C PRO A 31 -3.04 0.38 -17.90
N VAL A 32 -3.61 1.56 -17.99
CA VAL A 32 -4.77 1.85 -18.84
C VAL A 32 -4.28 2.49 -20.13
N ASN A 33 -4.48 1.79 -21.24
CA ASN A 33 -4.37 2.40 -22.55
C ASN A 33 -5.68 3.12 -22.88
N TYR A 34 -5.68 4.45 -22.80
CA TYR A 34 -6.80 5.30 -23.19
C TYR A 34 -6.76 5.71 -24.68
N LYS A 35 -5.68 5.37 -25.39
CA LYS A 35 -5.55 5.53 -26.85
C LYS A 35 -6.15 4.31 -27.55
N ASN A 36 -6.64 4.47 -28.78
CA ASN A 36 -7.27 3.37 -29.50
C ASN A 36 -6.25 2.27 -29.86
N PRO A 37 -6.53 0.99 -29.57
CA PRO A 37 -7.71 0.47 -28.88
C PRO A 37 -7.66 0.69 -27.36
N LYS A 38 -8.77 1.17 -26.79
CA LYS A 38 -8.88 1.38 -25.34
C LYS A 38 -8.86 0.04 -24.62
N ALA A 39 -7.93 -0.15 -23.69
CA ALA A 39 -7.76 -1.41 -23.00
C ALA A 39 -7.14 -1.21 -21.60
N ILE A 40 -7.45 -2.15 -20.70
CA ILE A 40 -6.66 -2.39 -19.49
C ILE A 40 -5.63 -3.44 -19.88
N CYS A 41 -4.35 -3.12 -19.75
CA CYS A 41 -3.24 -3.99 -20.13
C CYS A 41 -2.87 -4.96 -19.01
N SER A 42 -1.94 -5.88 -19.29
CA SER A 42 -1.33 -6.76 -18.28
C SER A 42 -0.66 -5.96 -17.16
N PRO A 43 -0.58 -6.48 -15.93
CA PRO A 43 -0.08 -5.72 -14.80
C PRO A 43 1.42 -5.41 -14.92
N ASP A 44 1.80 -4.17 -14.63
CA ASP A 44 3.19 -3.72 -14.56
C ASP A 44 3.85 -4.15 -13.24
N ALA A 45 3.05 -4.25 -12.18
CA ALA A 45 3.50 -4.65 -10.86
C ALA A 45 2.45 -5.52 -10.17
N VAL A 46 2.92 -6.51 -9.43
CA VAL A 46 2.09 -7.42 -8.62
C VAL A 46 2.67 -7.45 -7.22
N LEU A 47 1.84 -7.17 -6.21
CA LEU A 47 2.21 -7.14 -4.80
C LEU A 47 1.57 -8.33 -4.10
N GLU A 48 2.38 -9.26 -3.61
CA GLU A 48 1.96 -10.54 -3.05
C GLU A 48 2.57 -10.78 -1.66
N GLY A 49 1.94 -11.66 -0.87
CA GLY A 49 2.49 -12.13 0.41
C GLY A 49 2.34 -11.17 1.60
N GLY A 50 1.87 -9.93 1.38
CA GLY A 50 1.60 -8.97 2.46
C GLY A 50 0.30 -9.26 3.22
N HIS A 51 -0.79 -9.38 2.47
CA HIS A 51 -2.13 -9.61 3.00
C HIS A 51 -2.58 -11.07 2.83
N SER A 52 -3.51 -11.52 3.67
CA SER A 52 -4.17 -12.83 3.58
C SER A 52 -5.69 -12.72 3.41
N ALA A 53 -6.19 -11.53 3.09
CA ALA A 53 -7.60 -11.24 2.85
C ALA A 53 -7.72 -9.99 1.94
N VAL A 54 -8.95 -9.59 1.64
CA VAL A 54 -9.28 -8.41 0.82
C VAL A 54 -8.54 -7.15 1.30
N VAL A 55 -7.88 -6.46 0.38
CA VAL A 55 -7.28 -5.14 0.60
C VAL A 55 -8.35 -4.07 0.36
N ARG A 56 -8.45 -3.10 1.27
CA ARG A 56 -9.48 -2.06 1.25
C ARG A 56 -8.94 -0.66 0.97
N THR A 57 -7.68 -0.40 1.31
CA THR A 57 -7.10 0.93 1.19
C THR A 57 -5.70 0.86 0.62
N ILE A 58 -5.37 1.87 -0.19
CA ILE A 58 -4.05 2.09 -0.77
C ILE A 58 -3.69 3.55 -0.52
N LEU A 59 -2.48 3.78 -0.04
CA LEU A 59 -1.91 5.11 0.15
C LEU A 59 -0.57 5.19 -0.59
N PRO A 60 -0.53 5.83 -1.77
CA PRO A 60 0.71 6.03 -2.51
C PRO A 60 1.72 6.84 -1.69
N SER A 61 3.02 6.53 -1.82
CA SER A 61 4.08 7.22 -1.08
C SER A 61 4.15 8.73 -1.38
N SER A 62 3.77 9.16 -2.60
CA SER A 62 3.72 10.59 -2.96
C SER A 62 2.75 11.42 -2.13
N ALA A 63 1.73 10.80 -1.52
CA ALA A 63 0.79 11.47 -0.61
C ALA A 63 1.40 11.72 0.77
N VAL A 64 2.49 11.02 1.10
CA VAL A 64 3.24 11.15 2.35
C VAL A 64 4.51 11.91 2.01
N HIS A 65 4.46 13.25 2.05
CA HIS A 65 5.66 14.10 2.00
C HIS A 65 6.52 13.85 3.26
N MET A 66 7.19 12.71 3.33
CA MET A 66 8.33 12.48 4.22
C MET A 66 9.56 12.90 3.44
N GLY A 67 10.07 14.08 3.81
CA GLY A 67 11.19 14.73 3.13
C GLY A 67 12.41 13.80 2.98
N SER A 68 13.06 13.93 1.83
CA SER A 68 14.39 13.40 1.50
C SER A 68 14.72 11.99 2.00
N VAL A 69 14.53 10.99 1.14
CA VAL A 69 15.42 9.82 1.12
C VAL A 69 15.84 9.56 -0.31
N GLY A 70 16.93 10.21 -0.71
CA GLY A 70 17.76 9.70 -1.78
C GLY A 70 18.53 8.48 -1.28
N SER A 71 18.73 7.49 -2.16
CA SER A 71 19.50 6.25 -1.98
C SER A 71 18.70 5.04 -1.47
N PHE A 72 18.45 4.09 -2.39
CA PHE A 72 18.04 2.69 -2.19
C PHE A 72 16.72 2.43 -1.44
N GLY A 73 15.74 1.82 -2.13
CA GLY A 73 14.53 1.27 -1.50
C GLY A 73 13.51 2.31 -1.06
N SER A 74 13.09 3.19 -1.96
CA SER A 74 12.02 4.15 -1.67
C SER A 74 10.70 3.44 -1.40
N ILE A 75 9.95 3.93 -0.40
CA ILE A 75 8.60 3.42 -0.14
C ILE A 75 7.75 3.66 -1.38
N PHE A 76 7.15 2.61 -1.93
CA PHE A 76 6.20 2.64 -3.03
C PHE A 76 4.81 3.05 -2.53
N GLY A 77 4.37 2.49 -1.41
CA GLY A 77 3.10 2.85 -0.80
C GLY A 77 2.72 1.94 0.37
N TRP A 78 1.56 2.24 0.95
CA TRP A 78 0.99 1.51 2.07
C TRP A 78 -0.36 0.92 1.71
N THR A 79 -0.70 -0.24 2.25
CA THR A 79 -1.98 -0.91 2.00
C THR A 79 -2.60 -1.43 3.29
N GLY A 80 -3.92 -1.32 3.43
CA GLY A 80 -4.69 -1.81 4.57
C GLY A 80 -5.72 -2.85 4.15
N GLY A 81 -5.78 -3.97 4.87
CA GLY A 81 -6.65 -5.12 4.55
C GLY A 81 -7.63 -5.50 5.65
N GLU A 82 -8.62 -6.32 5.31
CA GLU A 82 -9.59 -6.91 6.25
C GLU A 82 -8.96 -7.92 7.22
N ASP A 83 -7.76 -8.38 6.90
CA ASP A 83 -6.91 -9.18 7.77
C ASP A 83 -6.32 -8.38 8.95
N GLY A 84 -6.64 -7.08 9.04
CA GLY A 84 -6.14 -6.18 10.08
C GLY A 84 -4.67 -5.81 9.91
N ARG A 85 -4.07 -6.07 8.74
CA ARG A 85 -2.67 -5.73 8.45
C ARG A 85 -2.56 -4.37 7.77
N LEU A 86 -1.45 -3.70 8.06
CA LEU A 86 -0.95 -2.54 7.33
C LEU A 86 0.40 -2.95 6.71
N CYS A 87 0.47 -3.03 5.39
CA CYS A 87 1.67 -3.44 4.66
C CYS A 87 2.35 -2.23 4.02
N CYS A 88 3.67 -2.20 4.09
CA CYS A 88 4.52 -1.22 3.41
C CYS A 88 5.21 -1.92 2.23
N TRP A 89 5.13 -1.30 1.06
CA TRP A 89 5.77 -1.80 -0.15
C TRP A 89 6.95 -0.91 -0.48
N LEU A 90 8.08 -1.52 -0.81
CA LEU A 90 9.31 -0.83 -1.19
C LEU A 90 9.53 -1.03 -2.69
N SER A 91 9.99 0.01 -3.38
CA SER A 91 10.43 -0.09 -4.77
C SER A 91 11.76 -0.85 -4.80
N ASP A 92 11.80 -1.99 -5.49
CA ASP A 92 13.00 -2.80 -5.59
C ASP A 92 13.96 -2.18 -6.62
N GLU A 93 15.07 -1.61 -6.16
CA GLU A 93 16.26 -1.36 -6.99
C GLU A 93 17.44 -2.26 -6.58
N SER A 94 17.19 -3.27 -5.74
CA SER A 94 18.23 -4.20 -5.29
C SER A 94 17.66 -5.61 -5.22
N ALA A 95 17.61 -6.27 -6.37
CA ALA A 95 17.70 -7.73 -6.37
C ALA A 95 18.92 -8.10 -5.50
N GLN A 96 18.65 -8.72 -4.36
CA GLN A 96 19.58 -9.10 -3.29
C GLN A 96 19.97 -8.01 -2.28
N ILE A 97 19.12 -7.76 -1.29
CA ILE A 97 19.56 -7.79 0.11
C ILE A 97 18.47 -8.53 0.88
N ASN A 98 18.84 -9.60 1.60
CA ASN A 98 18.06 -10.10 2.72
C ASN A 98 18.34 -9.18 3.91
N PRO A 99 17.41 -8.32 4.36
CA PRO A 99 17.45 -7.85 5.72
C PRO A 99 16.28 -8.54 6.41
N SER A 100 16.56 -9.63 7.10
CA SER A 100 15.66 -10.23 8.07
C SER A 100 15.23 -9.18 9.10
N TRP A 101 14.14 -8.47 8.81
CA TRP A 101 13.41 -7.63 9.76
C TRP A 101 11.95 -8.05 9.73
N ILE A 102 11.72 -9.33 9.97
CA ILE A 102 10.42 -9.81 10.41
C ILE A 102 10.33 -9.45 11.90
N SER A 103 9.78 -8.28 12.21
CA SER A 103 9.25 -8.02 13.56
C SER A 103 7.85 -8.64 13.66
N ASN A 104 7.79 -9.93 14.03
CA ASN A 104 6.54 -10.63 14.36
C ASN A 104 5.94 -10.24 15.71
N SER A 105 6.49 -9.23 16.41
CA SER A 105 5.86 -8.72 17.63
C SER A 105 4.81 -7.68 17.27
N LEU A 106 3.54 -8.06 17.37
CA LEU A 106 2.48 -7.12 17.71
C LEU A 106 2.96 -6.34 18.95
N VAL A 107 3.25 -5.05 18.79
CA VAL A 107 3.46 -4.18 19.95
C VAL A 107 2.11 -4.04 20.64
N MET A 108 1.83 -4.91 21.61
CA MET A 108 0.79 -4.65 22.60
C MET A 108 1.15 -3.31 23.26
N LYS A 109 0.30 -2.31 23.09
CA LYS A 109 0.34 -1.13 23.95
C LYS A 109 0.25 -1.62 25.39
N SER A 110 1.28 -1.32 26.20
CA SER A 110 1.23 -1.61 27.63
C SER A 110 -0.01 -0.92 28.20
N SER A 111 -0.84 -1.68 28.92
CA SER A 111 -1.93 -1.12 29.71
C SER A 111 -1.33 -0.34 30.88
N THR A 112 -0.79 0.83 30.60
CA THR A 112 -0.52 1.79 31.65
C THR A 112 -1.87 2.28 32.15
N ASN A 113 -2.09 2.14 33.46
CA ASN A 113 -3.22 2.70 34.19
C ASN A 113 -3.14 4.24 34.15
N GLN A 114 -3.29 4.84 32.97
CA GLN A 114 -3.48 6.27 32.85
C GLN A 114 -4.94 6.55 33.19
N LYS A 115 -5.15 7.19 34.34
CA LYS A 115 -6.46 7.69 34.78
C LYS A 115 -7.07 8.50 33.64
N ARG A 116 -8.20 8.02 33.12
CA ARG A 116 -8.98 8.67 32.07
C ARG A 116 -9.46 10.03 32.57
N HIS A 117 -8.85 11.12 32.12
CA HIS A 117 -9.53 12.41 32.08
C HIS A 117 -10.19 12.54 30.71
N ARG A 118 -11.41 12.01 30.60
CA ARG A 118 -12.23 12.20 29.40
C ARG A 118 -12.73 13.64 29.39
N HIS A 119 -12.25 14.43 28.44
CA HIS A 119 -12.88 15.69 28.10
C HIS A 119 -14.22 15.40 27.43
N HIS A 120 -15.31 15.90 28.02
CA HIS A 120 -16.63 15.92 27.41
C HIS A 120 -16.78 17.27 26.69
N PRO A 121 -16.83 17.31 25.34
CA PRO A 121 -16.79 18.56 24.59
C PRO A 121 -18.14 19.29 24.53
N TYR A 122 -19.18 18.76 25.17
CA TYR A 122 -20.46 19.45 25.32
C TYR A 122 -20.97 19.26 26.74
N HIS A 123 -20.81 20.32 27.53
CA HIS A 123 -21.61 20.62 28.72
C HIS A 123 -21.64 22.13 28.93
#